data_AF-A0A0G0CII3-F1
#
_entry.id   AF-A0A0G0CII3-F1
#
_cell.length_a   1.000
_cell.length_b   1.000
_cell.length_c   1.000
_cell.angle_alpha   90.00
_cell.angle_beta   90.00
_cell.angle_gamma   90.00
#
_symmetry.space_group_name_H-M   'P 1'
#
loop_
_entity.id
_entity.type
_entity.pdbx_description
1 polymer ?
#
loop_
_entity_poly.entity_id
_entity_poly.type
_entity_poly.pdbx_seq_one_letter_code
_entity_poly.pdbx_strand_id
1 'polypeptide(L)'
;MTAKLGKISRPFLILTILLVVGGFFIFSSASLGVLARDEVKFSSVAFNQLFFGLFLGSLVCLFFARINYNVWKKYSFIFFIGSILLTLLVFIPGVGLEHGGAKRWIDLGFITFQPSEILKIAFVIYFAAWLSGMKEKVSTFSWGLLPFLIFSSLLGAILLAQP
;
A
#
# COMPACT_ATOMS: atom_id res chain seq x y z
N MET A 1 18.89 15.23 -1.56
CA MET A 1 17.80 15.57 -2.49
C MET A 1 16.45 15.57 -1.75
N THR A 2 16.33 16.39 -0.70
CA THR A 2 15.15 16.50 0.16
C THR A 2 14.30 17.68 -0.32
N ALA A 3 13.02 17.48 -0.57
CA ALA A 3 12.10 18.58 -0.85
C ALA A 3 11.79 19.33 0.45
N LYS A 4 11.65 20.66 0.38
CA LYS A 4 11.02 21.43 1.45
C LYS A 4 9.58 20.92 1.58
N LEU A 5 9.15 20.53 2.79
CA LEU A 5 7.74 20.23 3.04
C LEU A 5 6.93 21.46 2.62
N GLY A 6 6.09 21.30 1.59
CA GLY A 6 5.14 22.33 1.19
C GLY A 6 4.16 22.64 2.31
N LYS A 7 3.29 23.64 2.12
CA LYS A 7 2.19 23.88 3.07
C LYS A 7 1.31 22.63 3.11
N ILE A 8 1.39 21.87 4.21
CA ILE A 8 0.48 20.74 4.44
C ILE A 8 -0.93 21.32 4.59
N SER A 9 -1.88 20.76 3.85
CA SER A 9 -3.29 21.12 3.98
C SER A 9 -3.78 20.68 5.36
N ARG A 10 -3.87 21.65 6.28
CA ARG A 10 -4.44 21.45 7.63
C ARG A 10 -5.74 20.63 7.63
N PRO A 11 -6.74 20.87 6.75
CA PRO A 11 -7.96 20.07 6.75
C PRO A 11 -7.71 18.59 6.43
N PHE A 12 -6.81 18.29 5.49
CA PHE A 12 -6.47 16.90 5.14
C PHE A 12 -5.74 16.19 6.29
N LEU A 13 -4.81 16.88 6.96
CA LEU A 13 -4.10 16.35 8.10
C LEU A 13 -5.05 16.07 9.28
N ILE A 14 -5.93 17.02 9.60
CA ILE A 14 -6.94 16.85 10.67
C ILE A 14 -7.86 15.67 10.34
N LEU A 15 -8.36 15.58 9.10
CA LEU A 15 -9.21 14.47 8.67
C LEU A 15 -8.48 13.12 8.81
N THR A 16 -7.22 13.06 8.39
CA THR A 16 -6.42 11.84 8.50
C THR A 16 -6.25 11.41 9.96
N ILE A 17 -5.94 12.35 10.86
CA ILE A 17 -5.81 12.09 12.30
C ILE A 17 -7.14 11.58 12.87
N LEU A 18 -8.26 12.23 12.52
CA LEU A 18 -9.58 11.80 12.98
C LEU A 18 -9.93 10.38 12.53
N LEU A 19 -9.67 10.05 11.25
CA LEU A 19 -9.91 8.71 10.72
C LEU A 19 -9.03 7.65 11.38
N VAL A 20 -7.76 7.97 11.63
CA VAL A 20 -6.82 7.05 12.29
C VAL A 20 -7.22 6.81 13.75
N VAL A 21 -7.53 7.87 14.50
CA VAL A 21 -7.96 7.76 15.91
C VAL A 21 -9.31 7.05 16.00
N GLY A 22 -10.29 7.45 15.20
CA GLY A 22 -11.61 6.81 15.15
C GLY A 22 -11.52 5.33 14.75
N GLY A 23 -10.72 5.01 13.73
CA GLY A 23 -10.45 3.64 13.31
C GLY A 23 -9.80 2.80 14.41
N PHE A 24 -8.86 3.37 15.16
CA PHE A 24 -8.22 2.70 16.30
C PHE A 24 -9.22 2.38 17.42
N PHE A 25 -10.14 3.30 17.74
CA PHE A 25 -11.20 3.05 18.73
C PHE A 25 -12.15 1.93 18.28
N ILE A 26 -12.59 1.96 17.02
CA ILE A 26 -13.45 0.92 16.45
C ILE A 26 -12.73 -0.44 16.47
N PHE A 27 -11.47 -0.47 16.04
CA PHE A 27 -10.63 -1.67 16.07
C PHE A 27 -10.47 -2.22 17.49
N SER A 28 -10.19 -1.36 18.47
CA SER A 28 -10.02 -1.76 19.87
C SER A 28 -11.31 -2.35 20.43
N SER A 29 -12.45 -1.74 20.14
CA SER A 29 -13.76 -2.25 20.54
C SER A 29 -14.06 -3.64 19.93
N ALA A 30 -13.83 -3.78 18.61
CA ALA A 30 -14.07 -5.04 17.91
C ALA A 30 -13.12 -6.16 18.37
N SER A 31 -11.85 -5.85 18.58
CA SER A 31 -10.85 -6.84 19.01
C SER A 31 -11.04 -7.29 20.46
N LEU A 32 -11.54 -6.43 21.36
CA LEU A 32 -11.96 -6.86 22.71
C LEU A 32 -13.05 -7.93 22.67
N GLY A 33 -14.01 -7.82 21.75
CA GLY A 33 -15.13 -8.77 21.63
C GLY A 33 -14.70 -10.16 21.10
N VAL A 34 -13.69 -10.20 20.23
CA VAL A 34 -13.17 -11.45 19.64
C VAL A 34 -12.12 -12.12 20.55
N LEU A 35 -11.23 -11.33 21.15
CA LEU A 35 -10.10 -11.82 21.98
C LEU A 35 -10.49 -12.13 23.43
N ALA A 36 -11.75 -11.88 23.82
CA ALA A 36 -12.29 -12.38 25.09
C ALA A 36 -12.53 -13.91 25.08
N ARG A 37 -12.44 -14.56 23.91
CA ARG A 37 -12.67 -16.01 23.73
C ARG A 37 -11.40 -16.85 23.55
N ASP A 38 -10.32 -16.26 23.06
CA ASP A 38 -9.03 -16.92 22.86
C ASP A 38 -7.98 -16.28 23.77
N GLU A 39 -7.11 -17.06 24.42
CA GLU A 39 -6.07 -16.59 25.36
C GLU A 39 -4.99 -15.66 24.74
N VAL A 40 -5.18 -15.20 23.50
CA VAL A 40 -4.34 -14.18 22.88
C VAL A 40 -4.57 -12.86 23.60
N LYS A 41 -3.56 -12.42 24.35
CA LYS A 41 -3.58 -11.15 25.08
C LYS A 41 -3.88 -10.01 24.11
N PHE A 42 -5.06 -9.41 24.22
CA PHE A 42 -5.48 -8.16 23.56
C PHE A 42 -4.36 -7.10 23.52
N SER A 43 -3.57 -7.02 24.60
CA SER A 43 -2.39 -6.15 24.71
C SER A 43 -1.37 -6.35 23.58
N SER A 44 -1.12 -7.57 23.12
CA SER A 44 -0.17 -7.86 22.04
C SER A 44 -0.68 -7.38 20.68
N VAL A 45 -1.97 -7.61 20.39
CA VAL A 45 -2.60 -7.15 19.14
C VAL A 45 -2.68 -5.63 19.07
N ALA A 46 -3.10 -4.99 20.16
CA ALA A 46 -3.13 -3.54 20.27
C ALA A 46 -1.72 -2.92 20.18
N PHE A 47 -0.72 -3.56 20.78
CA PHE A 47 0.68 -3.14 20.68
C PHE A 47 1.19 -3.22 19.24
N ASN A 48 0.94 -4.33 18.54
CA ASN A 48 1.35 -4.47 17.14
C ASN A 48 0.70 -3.41 16.25
N GLN A 49 -0.59 -3.12 16.46
CA GLN A 49 -1.31 -2.09 15.71
C GLN A 49 -0.76 -0.67 15.99
N LEU A 50 -0.46 -0.34 17.24
CA LEU A 50 0.10 0.96 17.61
C LEU A 50 1.55 1.11 17.13
N PHE A 51 2.37 0.09 17.30
CA PHE A 51 3.80 0.17 16.99
C PHE A 51 4.08 0.03 15.50
N PHE A 52 3.63 -1.06 14.86
CA PHE A 52 3.86 -1.28 13.43
C PHE A 52 2.92 -0.45 12.56
N GLY A 53 1.63 -0.41 12.90
CA GLY A 53 0.63 0.31 12.13
C GLY A 53 0.78 1.83 12.25
N LEU A 54 0.69 2.37 13.46
CA LEU A 54 0.64 3.81 13.66
C LEU A 54 2.03 4.45 13.73
N PHE A 55 2.91 3.98 14.60
CA PHE A 55 4.21 4.61 14.84
C PHE A 55 5.16 4.44 13.64
N LEU A 56 5.48 3.19 13.25
CA LEU A 56 6.32 2.92 12.09
C LEU A 56 5.69 3.43 10.79
N GLY A 57 4.37 3.22 10.60
CA GLY A 57 3.64 3.76 9.45
C GLY A 57 3.73 5.29 9.33
N SER A 58 3.61 6.02 10.44
CA SER A 58 3.76 7.48 10.45
C SER A 58 5.18 7.93 10.13
N LEU A 59 6.20 7.24 10.64
CA LEU A 59 7.61 7.54 10.31
C LEU A 59 7.88 7.34 8.82
N VAL A 60 7.40 6.22 8.25
CA VAL A 60 7.53 5.92 6.83
C VAL A 60 6.80 6.96 5.97
N CYS A 61 5.58 7.35 6.36
CA CYS A 61 4.81 8.40 5.70
C CYS A 61 5.56 9.74 5.70
N LEU A 62 6.06 10.18 6.85
CA LEU A 62 6.82 11.44 6.98
C LEU A 62 8.13 11.41 6.19
N PHE A 63 8.82 10.27 6.16
CA PHE A 63 10.02 10.08 5.36
C PHE A 63 9.72 10.24 3.86
N PHE A 64 8.73 9.52 3.35
CA PHE A 64 8.37 9.58 1.93
C PHE A 64 7.75 10.91 1.52
N ALA A 65 7.03 11.60 2.42
CA ALA A 65 6.51 12.95 2.19
C ALA A 65 7.59 14.01 1.97
N ARG A 66 8.85 13.74 2.37
CA ARG A 66 10.01 14.62 2.15
C ARG A 66 10.68 14.40 0.80
N ILE A 67 10.36 13.32 0.10
CA ILE A 67 10.98 12.98 -1.18
C ILE A 67 10.31 13.80 -2.29
N ASN A 68 11.13 14.45 -3.13
CA ASN A 68 10.62 15.21 -4.25
C ASN A 68 9.86 14.30 -5.23
N TYR A 69 8.64 14.69 -5.62
CA TYR A 69 7.81 13.93 -6.56
C TYR A 69 8.49 13.67 -7.91
N ASN A 70 9.45 14.50 -8.34
CA ASN A 70 10.24 14.27 -9.55
C ASN A 70 11.10 13.00 -9.46
N VAL A 71 11.56 12.63 -8.26
CA VAL A 71 12.28 11.37 -8.03
C VAL A 71 11.34 10.20 -8.27
N TRP A 72 10.15 10.26 -7.67
CA TRP A 72 9.10 9.26 -7.89
C TRP A 72 8.71 9.13 -9.35
N LYS A 73 8.53 10.25 -10.05
CA LYS A 73 8.24 10.28 -11.49
C LYS A 73 9.37 9.62 -12.30
N LYS A 74 10.63 9.97 -12.03
CA LYS A 74 11.81 9.46 -12.75
C LYS A 74 11.97 7.94 -12.62
N TYR A 75 11.78 7.40 -11.41
CA TYR A 75 11.97 5.97 -11.13
C TYR A 75 10.67 5.16 -11.16
N SER A 76 9.56 5.78 -11.56
CA SER A 76 8.22 5.18 -11.50
C SER A 76 8.11 3.85 -12.23
N PHE A 77 8.69 3.73 -13.43
CA PHE A 77 8.68 2.48 -14.20
C PHE A 77 9.45 1.35 -13.49
N ILE A 78 10.65 1.63 -12.99
CA ILE A 78 11.47 0.64 -12.26
C ILE A 78 10.75 0.20 -10.99
N PHE A 79 10.16 1.15 -10.25
CA PHE A 79 9.40 0.86 -9.04
C PHE A 79 8.15 0.01 -9.33
N PHE A 80 7.48 0.25 -10.46
CA PHE A 80 6.33 -0.53 -10.90
C PHE A 80 6.69 -1.96 -11.33
N ILE A 81 7.72 -2.14 -12.15
CA ILE A 81 8.18 -3.48 -12.53
C ILE A 81 8.69 -4.24 -11.29
N GLY A 82 9.44 -3.58 -10.41
CA GLY A 82 9.90 -4.17 -9.16
C GLY A 82 8.76 -4.65 -8.27
N SER A 83 7.66 -3.90 -8.17
CA SER A 83 6.50 -4.30 -7.35
C SER A 83 5.67 -5.41 -7.99
N ILE A 84 5.60 -5.49 -9.32
CA ILE A 84 5.03 -6.66 -10.01
C ILE A 84 5.86 -7.90 -9.70
N LEU A 85 7.18 -7.84 -9.88
CA LEU A 85 8.07 -8.97 -9.58
C LEU A 85 7.95 -9.42 -8.12
N LEU A 86 7.93 -8.46 -7.18
CA LEU A 86 7.72 -8.74 -5.76
C LEU A 86 6.38 -9.43 -5.49
N THR A 87 5.33 -9.04 -6.21
CA THR A 87 4.00 -9.67 -6.13
C THR A 87 3.98 -11.07 -6.73
N LEU A 88 4.79 -11.31 -7.75
CA LEU A 88 4.92 -12.63 -8.35
C LEU A 88 5.71 -13.62 -7.47
N LEU A 89 6.57 -13.13 -6.56
CA LEU A 89 7.30 -14.00 -5.64
C LEU A 89 6.41 -14.86 -4.76
N VAL A 90 5.17 -14.42 -4.50
CA VAL A 90 4.23 -15.18 -3.66
C VAL A 90 3.79 -16.50 -4.32
N PHE A 91 3.93 -16.62 -5.65
CA PHE A 91 3.69 -17.87 -6.38
C PHE A 91 4.81 -18.89 -6.22
N ILE A 92 5.99 -18.49 -5.73
CA ILE A 92 7.10 -19.41 -5.53
C ILE A 92 6.78 -20.30 -4.32
N PRO A 93 6.77 -21.64 -4.49
CA PRO A 93 6.55 -22.56 -3.39
C PRO A 93 7.56 -22.33 -2.25
N GLY A 94 7.07 -22.20 -1.03
CA GLY A 94 7.90 -21.95 0.16
C GLY A 94 8.16 -20.48 0.48
N VAL A 95 7.77 -19.52 -0.38
CA VAL A 95 7.89 -18.08 -0.11
C VAL A 95 6.58 -17.49 0.42
N GLY A 96 5.47 -17.83 -0.23
CA GLY A 96 4.14 -17.33 0.17
C GLY A 96 3.63 -17.98 1.46
N LEU A 97 3.20 -17.15 2.41
CA LEU A 97 2.49 -17.54 3.62
C LEU A 97 1.00 -17.76 3.28
N GLU A 98 0.50 -18.95 3.59
CA GLU A 98 -0.91 -19.31 3.44
C GLU A 98 -1.72 -18.83 4.64
N HIS A 99 -2.71 -17.97 4.40
CA HIS A 99 -3.63 -17.48 5.43
C HIS A 99 -5.04 -17.35 4.86
N GLY A 100 -6.03 -17.96 5.51
CA GLY A 100 -7.43 -17.93 5.05
C GLY A 100 -7.66 -18.64 3.71
N GLY A 101 -6.84 -19.65 3.40
CA GLY A 101 -6.91 -20.40 2.14
C GLY A 101 -6.27 -19.69 0.95
N ALA A 102 -5.48 -18.62 1.19
CA ALA A 102 -4.75 -17.90 0.14
C ALA A 102 -3.29 -17.57 0.51
N LYS A 103 -2.36 -17.64 -0.45
CA LYS A 103 -0.96 -17.25 -0.37
C LYS A 103 -0.77 -15.87 -0.98
N ARG A 104 -0.94 -14.84 -0.15
CA ARG A 104 -0.81 -13.42 -0.56
C ARG A 104 0.26 -12.67 0.22
N TRP A 105 0.71 -13.25 1.31
CA TRP A 105 1.63 -12.64 2.26
C TRP A 105 3.00 -13.28 2.14
N ILE A 106 4.04 -12.51 2.44
CA ILE A 106 5.38 -13.03 2.64
C ILE A 106 5.73 -12.82 4.11
N ASP A 107 6.15 -13.89 4.76
CA ASP A 107 6.62 -13.85 6.14
C ASP A 107 8.15 -13.65 6.15
N LEU A 108 8.59 -12.58 6.80
CA LEU A 108 10.00 -12.28 7.02
C LEU A 108 10.48 -12.73 8.42
N GLY A 109 9.64 -13.42 9.19
CA GLY A 109 9.88 -13.94 10.53
C GLY A 109 9.56 -12.95 11.66
N PHE A 110 9.71 -11.65 11.41
CA PHE A 110 9.38 -10.58 12.38
C PHE A 110 8.23 -9.69 11.91
N ILE A 111 7.98 -9.64 10.60
CA ILE A 111 6.82 -8.98 9.99
C ILE A 111 6.32 -9.82 8.84
N THR A 112 5.00 -9.78 8.65
CA THR A 112 4.35 -10.23 7.42
C THR A 112 4.07 -9.01 6.56
N PHE A 113 4.44 -9.05 5.29
CA PHE A 113 4.12 -7.97 4.36
C PHE A 113 3.35 -8.50 3.15
N GLN A 114 2.44 -7.69 2.63
CA GLN A 114 1.65 -8.02 1.45
C GLN A 114 2.21 -7.23 0.25
N PRO A 115 2.88 -7.90 -0.71
CA PRO A 115 3.44 -7.23 -1.90
C PRO A 115 2.44 -6.36 -2.68
N SER A 116 1.17 -6.76 -2.70
CA SER A 116 0.10 -6.06 -3.42
C SER A 116 -0.14 -4.63 -2.91
N GLU A 117 0.19 -4.33 -1.66
CA GLU A 117 0.12 -2.96 -1.12
C GLU A 117 1.13 -2.03 -1.82
N ILE A 118 2.35 -2.52 -2.04
CA ILE A 118 3.39 -1.80 -2.78
C ILE A 118 3.00 -1.67 -4.25
N LEU A 119 2.44 -2.74 -4.84
CA LEU A 119 1.99 -2.75 -6.23
C LEU A 119 0.94 -1.66 -6.51
N LYS A 120 -0.05 -1.49 -5.63
CA LYS A 120 -1.08 -0.44 -5.78
C LYS A 120 -0.47 0.96 -5.82
N ILE A 121 0.46 1.25 -4.91
CA ILE A 121 1.13 2.56 -4.84
C ILE A 121 2.00 2.77 -6.10
N ALA A 122 2.79 1.75 -6.47
CA ALA A 122 3.66 1.81 -7.64
C ALA A 122 2.88 2.01 -8.94
N PHE A 123 1.73 1.34 -9.07
CA PHE A 123 0.84 1.51 -10.22
C PHE A 123 0.34 2.96 -10.32
N VAL A 124 -0.16 3.54 -9.24
CA VAL A 124 -0.63 4.94 -9.25
C VAL A 124 0.50 5.90 -9.65
N ILE A 125 1.70 5.72 -9.08
CA ILE A 125 2.86 6.58 -9.39
C ILE A 125 3.27 6.44 -10.86
N TYR A 126 3.39 5.21 -11.37
CA TYR A 126 3.76 4.96 -12.76
C TYR A 126 2.70 5.43 -13.74
N PHE A 127 1.43 5.12 -13.48
CA PHE A 127 0.34 5.51 -14.35
C PHE A 127 0.20 7.04 -14.41
N ALA A 128 0.32 7.74 -13.28
CA ALA A 128 0.35 9.20 -13.25
C ALA A 128 1.56 9.78 -14.01
N ALA A 129 2.74 9.18 -13.85
CA ALA A 129 3.95 9.60 -14.57
C ALA A 129 3.78 9.42 -16.09
N TRP A 130 3.23 8.28 -16.51
CA TRP A 130 2.96 7.96 -17.91
C TRP A 130 1.93 8.92 -18.52
N LEU A 131 0.78 9.13 -17.86
CA LEU A 131 -0.23 10.10 -18.29
C LEU A 131 0.33 11.53 -18.39
N SER A 132 1.19 11.94 -17.46
CA SER A 132 1.82 13.26 -17.51
C SER A 132 2.70 13.48 -18.75
N GLY A 133 3.19 12.40 -19.38
CA GLY A 133 3.95 12.46 -20.63
C GLY A 133 3.07 12.54 -21.88
N MET A 134 1.82 12.05 -21.81
CA MET A 134 0.90 12.00 -22.95
C MET A 134 0.21 13.34 -23.25
N LYS A 135 0.23 14.30 -22.31
CA LYS A 135 -0.33 15.65 -22.45
C LYS A 135 -1.77 15.62 -22.98
N GLU A 136 -2.02 16.26 -24.13
CA GLU A 136 -3.35 16.38 -24.74
C GLU A 136 -3.96 15.04 -25.17
N LYS A 137 -3.12 14.01 -25.44
CA LYS A 137 -3.62 12.69 -25.85
C LYS A 137 -4.38 11.97 -24.73
N VAL A 138 -4.17 12.34 -23.46
CA VAL A 138 -4.84 11.71 -22.30
C VAL A 138 -6.36 11.81 -22.38
N SER A 139 -6.90 12.84 -23.03
CA SER A 139 -8.34 13.01 -23.21
C SER A 139 -8.95 12.00 -24.18
N THR A 140 -8.12 11.29 -24.96
CA THR A 140 -8.56 10.29 -25.92
C THR A 140 -8.70 8.93 -25.24
N PHE A 141 -9.78 8.20 -25.56
CA PHE A 141 -10.02 6.85 -25.04
C PHE A 141 -8.79 5.93 -25.18
N SER A 142 -8.17 5.90 -26.35
CA SER A 142 -7.03 5.02 -26.66
C SER A 142 -5.75 5.31 -25.87
N TRP A 143 -5.60 6.52 -25.33
CA TRP A 143 -4.38 6.97 -24.65
C TRP A 143 -4.60 7.35 -23.17
N GLY A 144 -5.86 7.42 -22.72
CA GLY A 144 -6.22 7.58 -21.31
C GLY A 144 -6.85 6.32 -20.75
N LEU A 145 -8.12 6.07 -21.11
CA LEU A 145 -8.94 5.03 -20.48
C LEU A 145 -8.52 3.61 -20.87
N LEU A 146 -8.23 3.35 -22.15
CA LEU A 146 -7.89 2.00 -22.60
C LEU A 146 -6.63 1.45 -21.92
N PRO A 147 -5.51 2.20 -21.82
CA PRO A 147 -4.34 1.72 -21.11
C PRO A 147 -4.58 1.55 -19.62
N PHE A 148 -5.38 2.43 -18.99
CA PHE A 148 -5.81 2.25 -17.59
C PHE A 148 -6.50 0.90 -17.38
N LEU A 149 -7.47 0.57 -18.23
CA LEU A 149 -8.21 -0.69 -18.16
C LEU A 149 -7.30 -1.90 -18.39
N ILE A 150 -6.36 -1.82 -19.33
CA ILE A 150 -5.40 -2.90 -19.60
C ILE A 150 -4.50 -3.13 -18.38
N PHE A 151 -3.86 -2.08 -17.85
CA PHE A 151 -2.99 -2.24 -16.68
C PHE A 151 -3.78 -2.71 -15.45
N SER A 152 -4.92 -2.09 -15.15
CA SER A 152 -5.72 -2.47 -13.99
C SER A 152 -6.27 -3.90 -14.10
N SER A 153 -6.68 -4.33 -15.29
CA SER A 153 -7.17 -5.71 -15.49
C SER A 153 -6.05 -6.74 -15.40
N LEU A 154 -4.87 -6.45 -15.96
CA LEU A 154 -3.69 -7.30 -15.83
C LEU A 154 -3.28 -7.47 -14.37
N LEU A 155 -3.16 -6.38 -13.62
CA LEU A 155 -2.82 -6.43 -12.20
C LEU A 155 -3.91 -7.13 -11.39
N GLY A 156 -5.18 -6.87 -11.70
CA GLY A 156 -6.33 -7.55 -11.11
C GLY A 156 -6.26 -9.06 -11.35
N ALA A 157 -5.95 -9.50 -12.55
CA ALA A 157 -5.80 -10.92 -12.89
C ALA A 157 -4.65 -11.58 -12.11
N ILE A 158 -3.49 -10.90 -11.98
CA ILE A 158 -2.37 -11.40 -11.17
C ILE A 158 -2.80 -11.61 -9.71
N LEU A 159 -3.52 -10.64 -9.13
CA LEU A 159 -3.98 -10.71 -7.74
C LEU A 159 -5.08 -11.76 -7.54
N LEU A 160 -5.98 -11.93 -8.52
CA LEU A 160 -7.02 -12.97 -8.48
C LEU A 160 -6.44 -14.37 -8.66
N ALA A 161 -5.33 -14.50 -9.40
CA ALA A 161 -4.64 -15.77 -9.58
C ALA A 161 -3.85 -16.20 -8.35
N GLN A 162 -3.57 -15.30 -7.40
CA GLN A 162 -2.90 -15.66 -6.15
C GLN A 162 -3.73 -16.75 -5.46
N PRO A 163 -3.12 -17.93 -5.22
CA PRO A 163 -3.83 -19.07 -4.64
C PRO A 163 -4.25 -18.75 -3.22
#